data_AF-A0AAX1K0W1-F1
#
_entry.id   AF-A0AAX1K0W1-F1
#
_cell.length_a   1.000
_cell.length_b   1.000
_cell.length_c   1.000
_cell.angle_alpha   90.00
_cell.angle_beta   90.00
_cell.angle_gamma   90.00
#
_symmetry.space_group_name_H-M   'P 1'
#
loop_
_entity.id
_entity.type
_entity.pdbx_description
1 polymer ?
#
loop_
_entity_poly.entity_id
_entity_poly.type
_entity_poly.pdbx_seq_one_letter_code
_entity_poly.pdbx_strand_id
1 'polypeptide(L)' 'MTENKLNREFQAEKPLEKLVTDITYLYFGSCKLYLSSIMGLYNHNREIVAYTISDCQDIDFVLDTLNQLNVPQGSPLA' A
#
# COMPACT_ATOMS: atom_id res chain seq x y z
N MET A 1 3.09 16.09 -20.46
CA MET A 1 3.41 15.95 -19.03
C MET A 1 2.17 15.42 -18.35
N THR A 2 2.27 14.34 -17.58
CA THR A 2 1.10 13.75 -16.90
C THR A 2 0.76 14.58 -15.67
N GLU A 3 -0.52 14.85 -15.47
CA GLU A 3 -1.02 15.62 -14.33
C GLU A 3 -0.85 14.84 -13.02
N ASN A 4 -0.35 15.50 -11.97
CA ASN A 4 -0.31 14.92 -10.62
C ASN A 4 -1.74 14.88 -10.06
N LYS A 5 -2.42 13.75 -10.24
CA LYS A 5 -3.80 13.54 -9.78
C LYS A 5 -3.97 13.68 -8.26
N LEU A 6 -2.92 13.44 -7.48
CA LEU A 6 -2.97 13.48 -6.02
C LEU A 6 -2.78 14.90 -5.49
N ASN A 7 -1.95 15.72 -6.16
CA ASN A 7 -1.65 17.11 -5.82
C ASN A 7 -1.42 17.41 -4.32
N ARG A 8 -0.83 16.46 -3.58
CA ARG A 8 -0.64 16.49 -2.11
C ARG A 8 -1.95 16.50 -1.28
N GLU A 9 -3.08 16.21 -1.89
CA GLU A 9 -4.37 16.02 -1.23
C GLU A 9 -4.48 14.59 -0.69
N PHE A 10 -3.92 14.35 0.49
CA PHE A 10 -3.89 13.02 1.13
C PHE A 10 -5.13 12.69 1.97
N GLN A 11 -6.24 13.39 1.77
CA GLN A 11 -7.52 13.09 2.39
C GLN A 11 -8.41 12.36 1.38
N ALA A 12 -8.94 11.19 1.75
CA ALA A 12 -9.93 10.47 0.98
C ALA A 12 -11.32 10.60 1.61
N GLU A 13 -12.33 10.80 0.76
CA GLU A 13 -13.74 10.90 1.13
C GLU A 13 -14.44 9.53 1.04
N LYS A 14 -13.81 8.54 0.40
CA LYS A 14 -14.31 7.17 0.29
C LYS A 14 -13.23 6.13 0.61
N PRO A 15 -13.60 4.95 1.14
CA PRO A 15 -12.68 3.83 1.28
C PRO A 15 -12.02 3.51 -0.07
N LEU A 16 -10.73 3.16 -0.03
CA LEU A 16 -9.94 2.80 -1.22
C LEU A 16 -9.89 3.90 -2.31
N GLU A 17 -10.17 5.17 -2.01
CA GLU A 17 -10.05 6.24 -3.01
C GLU A 17 -8.59 6.68 -3.19
N LYS A 18 -7.85 6.76 -2.08
CA LYS A 18 -6.43 7.10 -2.05
C LYS A 18 -5.70 6.11 -1.15
N LEU A 19 -4.68 5.49 -1.72
CA LEU A 19 -3.81 4.53 -1.04
C LEU A 19 -2.39 5.07 -1.06
N VAL A 20 -1.66 4.82 0.01
CA VAL A 20 -0.22 5.07 0.08
C VAL A 20 0.46 3.73 0.33
N THR A 21 1.56 3.50 -0.36
CA THR A 21 2.35 2.28 -0.20
C THR A 21 3.74 2.64 0.29
N ASP A 22 4.29 1.82 1.17
CA ASP A 22 5.67 1.95 1.62
C ASP A 22 6.33 0.57 1.75
N ILE A 23 7.63 0.52 1.48
CA ILE A 23 8.46 -0.65 1.74
C ILE A 23 9.54 -0.26 2.73
N THR A 24 9.58 -0.96 3.87
CA THR A 24 10.56 -0.74 4.93
C THR A 24 11.23 -2.05 5.35
N TYR A 25 12.19 -1.96 6.26
CA TYR A 25 12.96 -3.09 6.75
C TYR A 25 12.60 -3.41 8.20
N LEU A 26 12.47 -4.70 8.49
CA LEU A 26 12.33 -5.22 9.85
C LEU A 26 13.61 -5.99 10.20
N TYR A 27 14.19 -5.69 11.36
CA TYR A 27 15.35 -6.41 11.87
C TYR A 27 14.90 -7.42 12.92
N PHE A 28 15.23 -8.69 12.70
CA PHE A 28 14.96 -9.79 13.62
C PHE A 28 16.28 -10.51 13.95
N GLY A 29 16.94 -10.06 15.03
CA GLY A 29 18.31 -10.46 15.32
C GLY A 29 19.26 -10.03 14.20
N SER A 30 19.99 -10.99 13.62
CA SER A 30 20.88 -10.76 12.48
C SER A 30 20.18 -10.85 11.11
N CYS A 31 18.88 -11.17 11.08
CA CYS A 31 18.11 -11.29 9.85
C CYS A 31 17.44 -9.96 9.51
N LYS A 32 17.48 -9.60 8.22
CA LYS A 32 16.77 -8.47 7.66
C LYS A 32 15.59 -8.99 6.84
N LEU A 33 14.40 -8.52 7.16
CA LEU A 33 13.17 -8.77 6.40
C LEU A 33 12.67 -7.45 5.79
N TYR A 34 11.86 -7.57 4.77
CA TYR A 34 11.20 -6.49 4.06
C TYR A 34 9.71 -6.51 4.40
N LEU A 35 9.14 -5.35 4.70
CA LEU A 35 7.72 -5.17 4.93
C LEU A 35 7.17 -4.26 3.82
N SER A 36 6.28 -4.78 2.99
CA SER A 36 5.48 -4.01 2.06
C SER A 36 4.14 -3.76 2.72
N SER A 37 3.69 -2.51 2.72
CA SER A 37 2.44 -2.12 3.37
C SER A 37 1.65 -1.16 2.51
N ILE A 38 0.32 -1.27 2.58
CA ILE A 38 -0.62 -0.38 1.94
C ILE A 38 -1.50 0.23 3.02
N MET A 39 -1.55 1.56 3.04
CA MET A 39 -2.34 2.36 3.97
C MET A 39 -3.51 3.01 3.24
N GLY A 40 -4.71 2.84 3.79
CA GLY A 40 -5.89 3.60 3.40
C GLY A 40 -5.89 4.99 4.02
N LEU A 41 -6.23 6.01 3.21
CA LEU A 41 -6.32 7.41 3.66
C LEU A 41 -7.76 7.88 3.93
N TYR A 42 -8.69 6.94 4.09
CA TYR A 42 -10.11 7.25 4.30
C TYR A 42 -10.36 7.88 5.68
N ASN A 43 -10.75 9.17 5.69
CA ASN A 43 -11.10 9.93 6.89
C ASN A 43 -10.06 9.88 8.04
N HIS A 44 -10.51 10.14 9.28
CA HIS A 44 -9.70 10.35 10.48
C HIS A 44 -8.83 9.16 10.92
N ASN A 45 -9.02 7.98 10.31
CA ASN A 45 -8.28 6.76 10.63
C ASN A 45 -7.43 6.34 9.43
N ARG A 46 -6.11 6.56 9.56
CA ARG A 46 -5.12 5.96 8.67
C ARG A 46 -4.88 4.52 9.13
N GLU A 47 -5.21 3.56 8.28
CA GLU A 47 -5.15 2.14 8.62
C GLU A 47 -4.35 1.36 7.57
N ILE A 48 -3.52 0.42 8.03
CA ILE A 48 -2.85 -0.55 7.16
C ILE A 48 -3.91 -1.54 6.72
N VAL A 49 -4.21 -1.55 5.42
CA VAL A 49 -5.26 -2.39 4.82
C VAL A 49 -4.70 -3.65 4.17
N ALA A 50 -3.40 -3.69 3.89
CA ALA A 50 -2.69 -4.87 3.39
C ALA A 50 -1.21 -4.79 3.77
N TYR A 51 -0.58 -5.95 3.99
CA TYR A 51 0.86 -6.03 4.19
C TYR A 51 1.41 -7.41 3.83
N THR A 52 2.67 -7.45 3.39
CA THR A 52 3.42 -8.68 3.19
C THR A 52 4.80 -8.52 3.82
N ILE A 53 5.30 -9.58 4.44
CA ILE A 53 6.67 -9.66 4.95
C ILE A 53 7.39 -10.75 4.18
N SER A 54 8.59 -10.45 3.68
CA SER A 54 9.43 -11.38 2.94
C SER A 54 10.90 -11.15 3.28
N ASP A 55 11.75 -12.16 3.09
CA ASP A 55 13.21 -12.00 3.11
C ASP A 55 13.76 -11.52 1.75
N CYS A 56 12.91 -11.49 0.72
CA CYS A 56 13.24 -11.08 -0.64
C CYS A 56 12.35 -9.89 -1.08
N GLN A 57 12.98 -8.83 -1.60
CA GLN A 57 12.28 -7.68 -2.17
C GLN A 57 12.17 -7.83 -3.69
N ASP A 58 11.20 -8.63 -4.14
CA ASP A 58 10.91 -8.87 -5.55
C ASP A 58 9.51 -8.38 -5.96
N ILE A 59 9.12 -8.67 -7.20
CA ILE A 59 7.82 -8.26 -7.75
C ILE A 59 6.69 -9.02 -7.06
N ASP A 60 6.87 -10.32 -6.83
CA ASP A 60 5.85 -11.18 -6.22
C ASP A 60 5.52 -10.67 -4.81
N PHE A 61 6.52 -10.26 -4.02
CA PHE A 61 6.33 -9.60 -2.74
C PHE A 61 5.42 -8.36 -2.78
N VAL A 62 5.56 -7.53 -3.81
CA VAL A 62 4.71 -6.33 -3.97
C VAL A 62 3.32 -6.69 -4.47
N LEU A 63 3.23 -7.64 -5.41
CA LEU A 63 1.97 -8.14 -5.94
C LEU A 63 1.15 -8.85 -4.86
N ASP A 64 1.78 -9.63 -3.99
CA ASP A 64 1.14 -10.29 -2.86
C ASP A 64 0.48 -9.29 -1.91
N THR A 65 1.13 -8.14 -1.68
CA THR A 65 0.52 -7.06 -0.89
C THR A 65 -0.66 -6.42 -1.61
N LEU A 66 -0.53 -6.16 -2.92
CA LEU A 66 -1.61 -5.56 -3.72
C LEU A 66 -2.82 -6.47 -3.84
N ASN A 67 -2.60 -7.78 -4.02
CA ASN A 67 -3.64 -8.80 -4.20
C ASN A 67 -4.50 -9.03 -2.94
N GLN A 68 -4.06 -8.55 -1.77
CA GLN A 68 -4.88 -8.55 -0.55
C GLN A 68 -6.01 -7.50 -0.59
N LEU A 69 -5.94 -6.51 -1.49
CA LEU A 69 -6.97 -5.50 -1.61
C LEU A 69 -8.19 -6.05 -2.36
N ASN A 70 -9.36 -6.02 -1.72
CA ASN A 70 -10.64 -6.27 -2.39
C ASN A 70 -11.08 -5.02 -3.17
N VAL A 71 -10.43 -4.78 -4.30
CA VAL A 71 -10.73 -3.64 -5.17
C VAL A 71 -11.98 -3.98 -6.03
N PRO A 72 -13.05 -3.16 -5.99
CA PRO A 72 -14.21 -3.38 -6.86
C PRO A 72 -13.82 -3.30 -8.34
N GLN A 73 -14.37 -4.19 -9.17
CA GLN A 73 -14.10 -4.15 -10.62
C GLN A 73 -14.53 -2.80 -11.21
N GLY A 74 -13.63 -2.19 -11.99
CA GLY A 74 -13.83 -0.87 -12.59
C GLY A 74 -13.40 0.30 -11.71
N SER A 75 -12.82 0.06 -10.53
CA SER A 75 -12.13 1.13 -9.80
C SER A 75 -10.88 1.58 -10.57
N PRO A 76 -10.47 2.86 -10.47
CA PRO A 76 -9.23 3.33 -11.08
C PRO A 76 -7.94 2.73 -10.46
N LEU A 77 -8.08 1.92 -9.41
CA LEU A 77 -7.00 1.15 -8.77
C LEU A 77 -6.93 -0.31 -9.22
N ALA A 78 -7.89 -0.77 -10.04
CA ALA A 78 -7.89 -2.11 -10.65
C ALA A 78 -7.16 -2.12 -11.99
#